data_AF-A0A0C6EUP6-F1
#
_entry.id   AF-A0A0C6EUP6-F1
#
_cell.length_a   1.000
_cell.length_b   1.000
_cell.length_c   1.000
_cell.angle_alpha   90.00
_cell.angle_beta   90.00
_cell.angle_gamma   90.00
#
_symmetry.space_group_name_H-M   'P 1'
#
loop_
_entity.id
_entity.type
_entity.pdbx_description
1 polymer ?
#
loop_
_entity_poly.entity_id
_entity_poly.type
_entity_poly.pdbx_seq_one_letter_code
_entity_poly.pdbx_strand_id
1 'polypeptide(L)'
;MRSRYPALQIIIIVLKILAVLITLTGIVISIGIMAGASIISFDIATSFGVFAGIMGILGSLIIGVLIFASAELIQCFIDIERNTRKTAHILNSK
;
A
#
# COMPACT_ATOMS: atom_id res chain seq x y z
N MET A 1 25.38 12.97 5.85
CA MET A 1 25.06 13.41 4.47
C MET A 1 23.58 13.73 4.42
N ARG A 2 23.20 15.00 4.24
CA ARG A 2 21.78 15.39 4.07
C ARG A 2 21.22 14.68 2.83
N SER A 3 20.08 14.01 2.98
CA SER A 3 19.33 13.48 1.83
C SER A 3 19.01 14.63 0.89
N ARG A 4 19.44 14.56 -0.38
CA ARG A 4 19.08 15.55 -1.41
C ARG A 4 17.61 15.44 -1.83
N TYR A 5 16.91 14.41 -1.39
CA TYR A 5 15.50 14.15 -1.70
C TYR A 5 14.64 14.06 -0.42
N PRO A 6 14.66 15.09 0.45
CA PRO A 6 13.90 15.04 1.70
C PRO A 6 12.39 14.95 1.43
N ALA A 7 11.90 15.64 0.40
CA ALA A 7 10.50 15.58 -0.02
C ALA A 7 10.10 14.17 -0.49
N LEU A 8 10.95 13.49 -1.27
CA LEU A 8 10.65 12.16 -1.79
C LEU A 8 10.62 11.11 -0.67
N GLN A 9 11.49 11.25 0.34
CA GLN A 9 11.44 10.40 1.54
C GLN A 9 10.16 10.60 2.34
N ILE A 10 9.65 11.84 2.45
CA ILE A 10 8.35 12.11 3.07
C ILE A 10 7.23 11.45 2.26
N ILE A 11 7.26 11.59 0.92
CA ILE A 11 6.25 10.97 0.04
C ILE A 11 6.23 9.45 0.22
N ILE A 12 7.39 8.79 0.30
CA ILE A 12 7.47 7.34 0.56
C ILE A 12 6.77 6.97 1.88
N ILE A 13 7.04 7.70 2.96
CA ILE A 13 6.41 7.46 4.26
C ILE A 13 4.89 7.65 4.15
N VAL A 14 4.45 8.74 3.52
CA VAL A 14 3.02 9.02 3.31
C VAL A 14 2.35 7.91 2.49
N LEU A 15 2.97 7.44 1.41
CA LEU A 15 2.44 6.35 0.59
C LEU A 15 2.33 5.04 1.38
N LYS A 16 3.31 4.71 2.22
CA LYS A 16 3.24 3.52 3.10
C LYS A 16 2.10 3.64 4.10
N ILE A 17 1.92 4.81 4.72
CA ILE A 17 0.82 5.07 5.65
C ILE A 17 -0.53 4.96 4.91
N LEU A 18 -0.65 5.58 3.73
CA LEU A 18 -1.86 5.51 2.92
C LEU A 18 -2.18 4.09 2.49
N ALA A 19 -1.18 3.28 2.10
CA ALA A 19 -1.38 1.88 1.77
C ALA A 19 -2.02 1.10 2.93
N VAL A 20 -1.50 1.29 4.15
CA VAL A 20 -2.06 0.65 5.36
C VAL A 20 -3.47 1.16 5.64
N LEU A 21 -3.70 2.48 5.59
CA LEU A 21 -5.02 3.07 5.83
C LEU A 21 -6.07 2.58 4.83
N ILE A 22 -5.74 2.54 3.54
CA ILE A 22 -6.64 2.05 2.48
C ILE A 22 -6.96 0.57 2.71
N THR A 23 -5.96 -0.25 3.05
CA THR A 23 -6.16 -1.67 3.34
C THR A 23 -7.11 -1.86 4.54
N LEU A 24 -6.83 -1.17 5.65
CA LEU A 24 -7.66 -1.26 6.86
C LEU A 24 -9.10 -0.77 6.61
N THR A 25 -9.24 0.37 5.94
CA THR A 25 -10.56 0.92 5.63
C THR A 25 -11.35 -0.02 4.71
N GLY A 26 -10.70 -0.58 3.70
CA GLY A 26 -11.31 -1.55 2.80
C GLY A 26 -11.75 -2.82 3.51
N ILE A 27 -10.95 -3.35 4.45
CA ILE A 27 -11.31 -4.50 5.28
C ILE A 27 -12.52 -4.16 6.16
N VAL A 28 -12.53 -3.02 6.84
CA VAL A 28 -13.64 -2.61 7.73
C VAL A 28 -14.94 -2.45 6.96
N ILE A 29 -14.93 -1.78 5.80
CA ILE A 29 -16.11 -1.63 4.94
C ILE A 29 -16.61 -3.01 4.49
N SER A 30 -15.70 -3.89 4.07
CA SER A 30 -16.05 -5.22 3.58
C SER A 30 -16.68 -6.09 4.67
N ILE A 31 -16.14 -6.06 5.88
CA ILE A 31 -16.74 -6.74 7.05
C ILE A 31 -18.12 -6.15 7.35
N GLY A 32 -18.29 -4.83 7.27
CA GLY A 32 -19.57 -4.16 7.45
C GLY A 32 -20.64 -4.64 6.47
N ILE A 33 -20.27 -4.82 5.19
CA ILE A 33 -21.15 -5.37 4.15
C ILE A 33 -21.58 -6.80 4.49
N MET A 34 -20.64 -7.65 4.93
CA MET A 34 -20.93 -9.04 5.29
C MET A 34 -21.82 -9.15 6.55
N ALA A 35 -21.52 -8.36 7.58
CA ALA A 35 -22.28 -8.34 8.82
C ALA A 35 -23.70 -7.81 8.59
N GLY A 36 -23.85 -6.73 7.82
CA GLY A 36 -25.15 -6.19 7.44
C GLY A 36 -26.00 -7.18 6.64
N ALA A 37 -25.39 -7.97 5.76
CA ALA A 37 -26.08 -9.03 5.02
C ALA A 37 -26.62 -10.14 5.94
N SER A 38 -25.91 -10.50 7.00
CA SER A 38 -26.28 -11.62 7.88
C SER A 38 -27.54 -11.40 8.75
N ILE A 39 -27.96 -10.15 8.94
CA ILE A 39 -29.05 -9.79 9.87
C ILE A 39 -30.44 -9.87 9.20
N ILE A 40 -30.52 -9.83 7.87
CA ILE A 40 -31.75 -9.42 7.18
C ILE A 40 -32.58 -10.59 6.64
N SER A 41 -32.01 -11.75 6.29
CA SER A 41 -32.76 -12.98 5.88
C SER A 41 -31.83 -14.09 5.35
N PHE A 42 -32.28 -15.33 5.23
CA PHE A 42 -31.60 -16.36 4.42
C PHE A 42 -32.17 -16.35 3.00
N ASP A 43 -31.63 -15.51 2.12
CA ASP A 43 -32.01 -15.41 0.69
C ASP A 43 -30.77 -15.11 -0.18
N ILE A 44 -30.89 -15.18 -1.50
CA ILE A 44 -29.83 -14.92 -2.51
C ILE A 44 -29.07 -13.61 -2.23
N ALA A 45 -29.76 -12.59 -1.71
CA ALA A 45 -29.18 -11.31 -1.34
C ALA A 45 -28.04 -11.42 -0.28
N THR A 46 -28.14 -12.37 0.65
CA THR A 46 -27.11 -12.52 1.70
C THR A 46 -25.89 -13.28 1.22
N SER A 47 -26.08 -14.24 0.31
CA SER A 47 -24.96 -14.90 -0.39
C SER A 47 -24.16 -13.90 -1.24
N PHE A 48 -24.84 -12.97 -1.91
CA PHE A 48 -24.19 -11.90 -2.67
C PHE A 48 -23.41 -10.93 -1.76
N GLY A 49 -23.96 -10.54 -0.61
CA GLY A 49 -23.27 -9.68 0.35
C GLY A 49 -22.00 -10.31 0.93
N VAL A 50 -22.03 -11.60 1.23
CA VAL A 50 -20.85 -12.36 1.68
C VAL A 50 -19.78 -12.40 0.57
N PHE A 51 -20.18 -12.70 -0.67
CA PHE A 51 -19.27 -12.72 -1.81
C PHE A 51 -18.63 -11.34 -2.07
N ALA A 52 -19.43 -10.28 -2.07
CA ALA A 52 -18.97 -8.91 -2.25
C ALA A 52 -17.97 -8.49 -1.15
N GLY A 53 -18.22 -8.89 0.10
CA GLY A 53 -17.29 -8.65 1.20
C GLY A 53 -15.96 -9.37 1.04
N ILE A 54 -15.96 -10.65 0.65
CA ILE A 54 -14.73 -11.41 0.38
C ILE A 54 -13.93 -10.74 -0.75
N MET A 55 -14.59 -10.36 -1.84
CA MET A 55 -13.94 -9.66 -2.95
C MET A 55 -13.45 -8.26 -2.56
N GLY A 56 -14.16 -7.56 -1.67
CA GLY A 56 -13.72 -6.28 -1.11
C GLY A 56 -12.46 -6.41 -0.26
N ILE A 57 -12.37 -7.45 0.58
CA ILE A 57 -11.16 -7.75 1.36
C ILE A 57 -10.00 -8.03 0.41
N LEU A 58 -10.20 -8.93 -0.57
CA LEU A 58 -9.16 -9.31 -1.51
C LEU A 58 -8.68 -8.11 -2.35
N GLY A 59 -9.62 -7.30 -2.84
CA GLY A 59 -9.34 -6.08 -3.60
C GLY A 59 -8.58 -5.03 -2.79
N SER A 60 -8.98 -4.79 -1.54
CA SER A 60 -8.29 -3.83 -0.65
C SER A 60 -6.87 -4.26 -0.29
N LEU A 61 -6.65 -5.56 -0.07
CA LEU A 61 -5.32 -6.15 0.12
C LEU A 61 -4.44 -5.97 -1.12
N ILE A 62 -4.94 -6.29 -2.30
CA ILE A 62 -4.18 -6.16 -3.56
C ILE A 62 -3.79 -4.69 -3.78
N ILE A 63 -4.74 -3.76 -3.67
CA ILE A 63 -4.47 -2.32 -3.85
C ILE A 63 -3.48 -1.82 -2.81
N GLY A 64 -3.65 -2.20 -1.55
CA GLY A 64 -2.73 -1.84 -0.46
C GLY A 64 -1.31 -2.31 -0.73
N VAL A 65 -1.14 -3.57 -1.10
CA VAL A 65 0.18 -4.15 -1.44
C VAL A 65 0.81 -3.43 -2.63
N LEU A 66 0.04 -3.12 -3.68
CA LEU A 66 0.56 -2.41 -4.85
C LEU A 66 1.05 -1.00 -4.53
N ILE A 67 0.31 -0.26 -3.70
CA ILE A 67 0.72 1.09 -3.25
C ILE A 67 1.97 0.99 -2.39
N PHE A 68 2.02 0.02 -1.46
CA PHE A 68 3.18 -0.18 -0.60
C PHE A 68 4.42 -0.57 -1.41
N ALA A 69 4.28 -1.50 -2.35
CA ALA A 69 5.35 -1.92 -3.25
C ALA A 69 5.86 -0.76 -4.11
N SER A 70 4.96 0.11 -4.57
CA SER A 70 5.34 1.33 -5.30
C SER A 70 6.18 2.27 -4.43
N ALA A 71 5.84 2.41 -3.15
CA ALA A 71 6.65 3.20 -2.21
C ALA A 71 8.04 2.60 -1.98
N GLU A 72 8.16 1.28 -1.87
CA GLU A 72 9.46 0.59 -1.75
C GLU A 72 10.29 0.68 -3.04
N LEU A 73 9.64 0.67 -4.20
CA LEU A 73 10.32 0.82 -5.48
C LEU A 73 10.96 2.22 -5.62
N ILE A 74 10.26 3.27 -5.19
CA ILE A 74 10.84 4.63 -5.14
C ILE A 74 12.02 4.66 -4.17
N GLN A 75 11.89 4.04 -2.98
CA GLN A 75 12.98 3.94 -2.02
C GLN A 75 14.21 3.25 -2.63
N CYS A 76 14.01 2.14 -3.35
CA CYS A 76 15.06 1.42 -4.05
C CYS A 76 15.81 2.30 -5.07
N PHE A 77 15.09 3.10 -5.86
CA PHE A 77 15.73 4.02 -6.82
C PHE A 77 16.58 5.10 -6.14
N ILE A 78 16.12 5.65 -5.01
CA ILE A 78 16.91 6.61 -4.22
C ILE A 78 18.21 5.95 -3.72
N ASP A 79 18.12 4.70 -3.27
CA ASP A 79 19.27 3.98 -2.73
C ASP A 79 20.27 3.60 -3.83
N ILE A 80 19.79 3.21 -5.03
CA ILE A 80 20.63 3.00 -6.21
C ILE A 80 21.38 4.30 -6.56
N GLU A 81 20.69 5.44 -6.64
CA GLU A 81 21.32 6.72 -6.97
C GLU A 81 22.37 7.13 -5.93
N ARG A 82 22.07 6.92 -4.64
CA ARG A 82 23.00 7.18 -3.54
C ARG A 82 24.26 6.33 -3.66
N ASN A 83 24.11 5.05 -3.99
CA ASN A 83 25.23 4.13 -4.19
C ASN A 83 26.06 4.51 -5.42
N THR A 84 25.44 4.80 -6.56
CA THR A 84 26.14 5.24 -7.78
C THR A 84 26.98 6.49 -7.53
N ARG A 85 26.44 7.48 -6.81
CA ARG A 85 27.16 8.71 -6.48
C ARG A 85 28.36 8.47 -5.56
N LYS A 86 28.18 7.60 -4.56
CA LYS A 86 29.26 7.21 -3.64
C LYS A 86 30.39 6.53 -4.41
N THR A 87 30.06 5.61 -5.31
CA THR A 87 31.03 4.93 -6.17
C THR A 87 31.76 5.90 -7.09
N ALA A 88 31.05 6.83 -7.73
CA ALA A 88 31.67 7.86 -8.59
C ALA A 88 32.65 8.75 -7.81
N HIS A 89 32.30 9.15 -6.58
CA HIS A 89 33.20 9.94 -5.74
C HIS A 89 34.46 9.16 -5.35
N ILE A 90 34.35 7.86 -5.07
CA ILE A 90 35.51 7.00 -4.74
C ILE A 90 36.43 6.82 -5.95
N LEU A 91 35.86 6.70 -7.15
CA LEU A 91 36.62 6.53 -8.39
C LEU A 91 37.35 7.81 -8.79
N ASN A 92 36.72 8.98 -8.62
CA ASN A 92 37.32 10.28 -8.95
C ASN A 92 38.27 10.84 -7.87
N SER A 93 38.30 10.23 -6.67
CA SER A 93 39.25 10.60 -5.61
C SER A 93 40.52 9.74 -5.61
N LYS A 94 40.72 8.92 -6.65
CA LYS A 94 41.96 8.18 -6.93
C LYS A 94 42.68 8.82 -8.10
#